data_AF-A0A183JDR4-F1
#
_entry.id   AF-A0A183JDR4-F1
#
_cell.length_a   1.000
_cell.length_b   1.000
_cell.length_c   1.000
_cell.angle_alpha   90.00
_cell.angle_beta   90.00
_cell.angle_gamma   90.00
#
_symmetry.space_group_name_H-M   'P 1'
#
loop_
_entity.id
_entity.type
_entity.pdbx_description
1 polymer ?
#
loop_
_entity_poly.entity_id
_entity_poly.type
_entity_poly.pdbx_seq_one_letter_code
_entity_poly.pdbx_strand_id
1 'polypeptide(L)'
;MKDVKARRGAEIDSDHHLLVAKMKLMLKKRRKTRETVLQRFNTASLQHIDKLNEFKIALINRSQAIQELLKKETTVENNWNGVNEALTSTFQEVLGLKEHHHKEWIPIETLKRT
;
A
#
# COMPACT_ATOMS: atom_id res chain seq x y z
N MET A 1 1.74 -13.83 -37.99
CA MET A 1 0.62 -12.88 -38.06
C MET A 1 -0.68 -13.69 -38.18
N LYS A 2 -1.36 -14.04 -37.07
CA LYS A 2 -2.49 -14.99 -37.07
C LYS A 2 -3.87 -14.38 -36.75
N ASP A 3 -3.94 -13.13 -36.28
CA ASP A 3 -5.19 -12.52 -35.76
C ASP A 3 -5.56 -11.18 -36.42
N VAL A 4 -5.33 -11.04 -37.74
CA VAL A 4 -5.71 -9.85 -38.53
C VAL A 4 -6.77 -10.25 -39.55
N LYS A 5 -7.89 -9.53 -39.59
CA LYS A 5 -8.97 -9.74 -40.58
C LYS A 5 -9.21 -8.48 -41.38
N ALA A 6 -9.19 -8.60 -42.70
CA ALA A 6 -9.63 -7.55 -43.61
C ALA A 6 -11.17 -7.51 -43.63
N ARG A 7 -11.76 -6.32 -43.57
CA ARG A 7 -13.21 -6.10 -43.68
C ARG A 7 -13.48 -5.08 -44.79
N ARG A 8 -14.51 -5.32 -45.61
CA ARG A 8 -15.03 -4.33 -46.58
C ARG A 8 -16.07 -3.46 -45.88
N GLY A 9 -15.95 -2.14 -46.06
CA GLY A 9 -16.90 -1.14 -45.52
C GLY A 9 -18.20 -1.10 -46.33
N ALA A 10 -19.23 -0.44 -45.78
CA ALA A 10 -20.54 -0.29 -46.42
C ALA A 10 -20.59 0.87 -47.44
N GLU A 11 -19.60 1.77 -47.45
CA GLU A 11 -19.48 2.86 -48.42
C GLU A 11 -18.60 2.42 -49.59
N ILE A 12 -19.18 2.43 -50.79
CA ILE A 12 -18.68 1.80 -52.01
C ILE A 12 -17.69 2.71 -52.79
N ASP A 13 -17.42 3.93 -52.31
CA ASP A 13 -16.65 4.95 -53.06
C ASP A 13 -15.24 5.23 -52.49
N SER A 14 -14.63 4.25 -51.83
CA SER A 14 -13.23 4.36 -51.39
C SER A 14 -12.48 3.06 -51.67
N ASP A 15 -11.39 3.13 -52.44
CA ASP A 15 -10.52 2.00 -52.81
C ASP A 15 -9.69 1.43 -51.64
N HIS A 16 -10.02 1.81 -50.39
CA HIS A 16 -9.25 1.43 -49.20
C HIS A 16 -9.91 0.27 -48.45
N HIS A 17 -9.15 -0.82 -48.24
CA HIS A 17 -9.59 -1.96 -47.42
C HIS A 17 -9.26 -1.75 -45.93
N LEU A 18 -10.26 -1.85 -45.06
CA LEU A 18 -10.07 -1.74 -43.62
C LEU A 18 -9.43 -3.02 -43.06
N LEU A 19 -8.30 -2.88 -42.38
CA LEU A 19 -7.65 -3.97 -41.64
C LEU A 19 -7.93 -3.83 -40.15
N VAL A 20 -8.47 -4.91 -39.55
CA VAL A 20 -8.74 -4.97 -38.11
C VAL A 20 -7.85 -6.04 -37.49
N ALA A 21 -6.99 -5.63 -36.56
CA ALA A 21 -6.17 -6.52 -35.75
C ALA A 21 -6.70 -6.56 -34.31
N LYS A 22 -6.80 -7.76 -33.73
CA LYS A 22 -7.17 -7.91 -32.31
C LYS A 22 -5.92 -8.13 -31.48
N MET A 23 -5.61 -7.20 -30.58
CA MET A 23 -4.47 -7.29 -29.67
C MET A 23 -4.93 -7.29 -28.22
N LYS A 24 -4.29 -8.12 -27.38
CA LYS A 24 -4.48 -8.10 -25.93
C LYS A 24 -3.28 -7.39 -25.31
N LEU A 25 -3.48 -6.18 -24.81
CA LEU A 25 -2.46 -5.35 -24.17
C LEU A 25 -2.83 -5.14 -22.70
N MET A 26 -1.84 -5.14 -21.81
CA MET A 26 -2.02 -4.76 -20.41
C MET A 26 -1.49 -3.33 -20.21
N LEU A 27 -2.38 -2.38 -19.88
CA LEU A 27 -2.01 -0.97 -19.66
C LEU A 27 -1.92 -0.68 -18.15
N LYS A 28 -0.81 -0.08 -17.71
CA LYS A 28 -0.65 0.36 -16.32
C LYS A 28 -1.09 1.83 -16.19
N LYS A 29 -2.09 2.08 -15.34
CA LYS A 29 -2.46 3.45 -14.98
C LYS A 29 -1.37 4.07 -14.11
N ARG A 30 -0.86 5.24 -14.50
CA ARG A 30 0.03 6.04 -13.66
C ARG A 30 -0.79 6.63 -12.50
N ARG A 31 -0.54 6.22 -11.27
CA ARG A 31 -1.09 6.90 -10.09
C ARG A 31 -0.13 8.05 -9.74
N LYS A 32 -0.62 9.29 -9.67
CA LYS A 32 0.10 10.33 -8.93
C LYS A 32 0.00 9.95 -7.46
N THR A 33 1.09 9.50 -6.86
CA THR A 33 1.14 9.31 -5.41
C THR A 33 1.02 10.71 -4.80
N ARG A 34 -0.13 11.05 -4.20
CA ARG A 34 -0.18 12.21 -3.32
C ARG A 34 0.69 11.82 -2.13
N GLU A 35 1.80 12.52 -1.99
CA GLU A 35 2.90 12.19 -1.09
C GLU A 35 2.50 12.57 0.34
N THR A 36 1.65 11.73 0.90
CA THR A 36 1.50 11.55 2.34
C THR A 36 1.34 10.05 2.48
N VAL A 37 2.46 9.34 2.40
CA VAL A 37 2.48 7.90 2.66
C VAL A 37 2.19 7.77 4.15
N LEU A 38 0.90 7.69 4.49
CA LEU A 38 0.49 7.35 5.84
C LEU A 38 1.10 5.98 6.12
N GLN A 39 2.18 5.94 6.89
CA GLN A 39 2.82 4.71 7.28
C GLN A 39 1.79 3.91 8.08
N ARG A 40 1.35 2.78 7.53
CA ARG A 40 0.38 1.92 8.18
C ARG A 40 1.13 0.91 9.01
N PHE A 41 0.77 0.77 10.28
CA PHE A 41 1.27 -0.33 11.11
C PHE A 41 0.64 -1.66 10.69
N ASN A 42 1.35 -2.76 10.96
CA ASN A 42 0.86 -4.10 10.67
C ASN A 42 -0.18 -4.56 11.71
N THR A 43 -1.40 -4.03 11.65
CA THR A 43 -2.48 -4.40 12.57
C THR A 43 -2.93 -5.85 12.45
N ALA A 44 -2.58 -6.55 11.37
CA ALA A 44 -2.87 -7.99 11.24
C ALA A 44 -2.11 -8.82 12.29
N SER A 45 -0.97 -8.33 12.76
CA SER A 45 -0.19 -9.00 13.82
C SER A 45 -0.97 -9.12 15.15
N LEU A 46 -1.94 -8.24 15.41
CA LEU A 46 -2.80 -8.28 16.60
C LEU A 46 -3.81 -9.44 16.59
N GLN A 47 -3.93 -10.19 15.50
CA GLN A 47 -4.72 -11.43 15.47
C GLN A 47 -4.09 -12.54 16.32
N HIS A 48 -2.78 -12.46 16.55
CA HIS A 48 -2.06 -13.42 17.39
C HIS A 48 -2.12 -12.97 18.85
N ILE A 49 -2.63 -13.85 19.72
CA ILE A 49 -2.84 -13.58 21.15
C ILE A 49 -1.52 -13.18 21.84
N ASP A 50 -0.42 -13.86 21.53
CA ASP A 50 0.89 -13.57 22.11
C ASP A 50 1.36 -12.15 21.77
N LYS A 51 1.21 -11.77 20.50
CA LYS A 51 1.59 -10.43 20.02
C LYS A 51 0.70 -9.34 20.61
N LEU A 52 -0.59 -9.62 20.77
CA LEU A 52 -1.53 -8.72 21.41
C LEU A 52 -1.21 -8.53 22.90
N ASN A 53 -0.77 -9.57 23.60
CA ASN A 53 -0.33 -9.48 24.99
C ASN A 53 1.00 -8.71 25.11
N GLU A 54 1.96 -8.97 24.24
CA GLU A 54 3.21 -8.21 24.14
C GLU A 54 2.93 -6.71 23.94
N PHE A 55 2.03 -6.37 23.01
CA PHE A 55 1.60 -5.00 22.76
C PHE A 55 0.98 -4.35 23.99
N LYS A 56 0.07 -5.04 24.70
CA LYS A 56 -0.55 -4.54 25.93
C LYS A 56 0.50 -4.27 27.02
N ILE A 57 1.44 -5.18 27.23
CA ILE A 57 2.49 -5.04 28.25
C ILE A 57 3.41 -3.86 27.90
N ALA A 58 3.87 -3.78 26.64
CA ALA A 58 4.72 -2.68 26.18
C ALA A 58 4.04 -1.31 26.34
N LEU A 59 2.73 -1.25 26.05
CA LEU A 59 1.95 -0.04 26.21
C LEU A 59 1.78 0.36 27.67
N ILE A 60 1.43 -0.58 28.55
CA ILE A 60 1.27 -0.33 30.00
C ILE A 60 2.58 0.18 30.60
N ASN A 61 3.70 -0.49 30.30
CA ASN A 61 5.00 -0.11 30.83
C ASN A 61 5.40 1.32 30.42
N ARG A 62 5.19 1.69 29.16
CA ARG A 62 5.49 3.04 28.68
C ARG A 62 4.52 4.08 29.21
N SER A 63 3.24 3.78 29.30
CA SER A 63 2.25 4.73 29.85
C SER A 63 2.49 5.02 31.33
N GLN A 64 2.97 4.03 32.10
CA GLN A 64 3.43 4.25 33.47
C GLN A 64 4.60 5.26 33.52
N ALA A 65 5.62 5.08 32.67
CA ALA A 65 6.77 5.98 32.61
C ALA A 65 6.38 7.41 32.17
N ILE A 66 5.46 7.54 31.22
CA ILE A 66 4.96 8.84 30.78
C ILE A 66 4.19 9.53 31.89
N GLN A 67 3.35 8.84 32.66
CA GLN A 67 2.62 9.46 33.77
C GLN A 67 3.55 10.12 34.79
N GLU A 68 4.73 9.56 35.05
CA GLU A 68 5.72 10.19 35.92
C GLU A 68 6.35 11.45 35.30
N LEU A 69 6.57 11.44 33.98
CA LEU A 69 7.07 12.60 33.23
C LEU A 69 6.02 13.72 33.15
N LEU A 70 4.75 13.38 32.87
CA LEU A 70 3.63 14.33 32.78
C LEU A 70 3.36 15.07 34.08
N LYS A 71 3.72 14.49 35.25
CA LYS A 71 3.64 15.19 36.55
C LYS A 71 4.63 16.33 36.68
N LYS A 72 5.73 16.32 35.90
CA LYS A 72 6.79 17.34 35.92
C LYS A 72 6.61 18.40 34.83
N GLU A 73 5.98 18.02 33.72
CA GLU A 73 5.78 18.86 32.54
C GLU A 73 4.54 19.74 32.68
N THR A 74 4.69 21.06 32.48
CA THR A 74 3.65 22.04 32.81
C THR A 74 2.75 22.43 31.63
N THR A 75 3.16 22.11 30.40
CA THR A 75 2.41 22.49 29.21
C THR A 75 1.59 21.31 28.68
N VAL A 76 0.31 21.57 28.40
CA VAL A 76 -0.61 20.55 27.86
C VAL A 76 -0.14 20.04 26.49
N GLU A 77 0.56 20.87 25.73
CA GLU A 77 1.09 20.53 24.41
C GLU A 77 2.26 19.53 24.46
N ASN A 78 3.25 19.76 25.34
CA ASN A 78 4.33 18.80 25.55
C ASN A 78 3.81 17.48 26.12
N ASN A 79 2.80 17.56 26.99
CA ASN A 79 2.11 16.40 27.53
C ASN A 79 1.44 15.57 26.43
N TRP A 80 0.74 16.23 25.50
CA TRP A 80 0.11 15.57 24.36
C TRP A 80 1.14 14.94 23.40
N ASN A 81 2.25 15.63 23.15
CA ASN A 81 3.33 15.11 22.32
C ASN A 81 3.98 13.85 22.92
N GLY A 82 4.26 13.84 24.24
CA GLY A 82 4.83 12.68 24.91
C GLY A 82 3.92 11.44 24.84
N VAL A 83 2.59 11.63 24.96
CA VAL A 83 1.62 10.53 24.80
C VAL A 83 1.62 10.01 23.35
N ASN A 84 1.57 10.91 22.36
CA ASN A 84 1.59 10.51 20.95
C ASN A 84 2.88 9.79 20.56
N GLU A 85 4.03 10.26 21.04
CA GLU A 85 5.33 9.68 20.74
C GLU A 85 5.44 8.25 21.30
N ALA A 86 5.01 8.04 22.54
CA ALA A 86 5.06 6.70 23.13
C ALA A 86 4.09 5.73 22.48
N LEU A 87 2.88 6.18 22.13
CA LEU A 87 1.95 5.37 21.35
C LEU A 87 2.59 4.98 20.02
N THR A 88 3.06 5.96 19.25
CA THR A 88 3.70 5.73 17.95
C THR A 88 4.89 4.77 18.07
N SER A 89 5.72 4.94 19.09
CA SER A 89 6.87 4.08 19.37
C SER A 89 6.47 2.65 19.73
N THR A 90 5.42 2.44 20.55
CA THR A 90 4.90 1.09 20.85
C THR A 90 4.37 0.40 19.60
N PHE A 91 3.60 1.11 18.78
CA PHE A 91 3.07 0.58 17.53
C PHE A 91 4.20 0.20 16.57
N GLN A 92 5.23 1.03 16.46
CA GLN A 92 6.37 0.77 15.58
C GLN A 92 7.25 -0.39 16.08
N GLU A 93 7.54 -0.47 17.38
CA GLU A 93 8.39 -1.53 17.93
C GLU A 93 7.69 -2.89 17.92
N VAL A 94 6.41 -2.94 18.33
CA VAL A 94 5.71 -4.21 18.48
C VAL A 94 5.06 -4.66 17.18
N LEU A 95 4.35 -3.77 16.47
CA LEU A 95 3.63 -4.16 15.25
C LEU A 95 4.48 -3.99 13.99
N GLY A 96 5.43 -3.06 13.99
CA GLY A 96 6.19 -2.71 12.79
C GLY A 96 5.33 -2.07 11.70
N LEU A 97 5.98 -1.70 10.61
CA LEU A 97 5.31 -1.15 9.44
C LEU A 97 4.75 -2.27 8.56
N LYS A 98 3.61 -2.00 7.93
CA LYS A 98 3.02 -2.90 6.96
C LYS A 98 3.90 -2.95 5.72
N GLU A 99 4.46 -4.11 5.45
CA GLU A 99 5.20 -4.33 4.21
C GLU A 99 4.29 -4.24 2.99
N HIS A 100 4.75 -3.52 1.98
CA HIS A 100 4.13 -3.51 0.68
C HIS A 100 4.73 -4.61 -0.16
N HIS A 101 4.09 -5.78 -0.19
CA HIS A 101 4.48 -6.81 -1.14
C HIS A 101 4.26 -6.28 -2.56
N HIS A 102 5.36 -6.06 -3.28
CA HIS A 102 5.30 -5.72 -4.69
C HIS A 102 4.86 -6.96 -5.46
N LYS A 103 3.63 -6.95 -5.97
CA LYS A 103 3.21 -7.96 -6.93
C LYS A 103 3.75 -7.58 -8.30
N GLU A 104 4.51 -8.49 -8.92
CA GLU A 104 4.94 -8.32 -10.31
C GLU A 104 3.74 -8.06 -11.20
N TRP A 105 3.78 -6.93 -11.91
CA TRP A 105 2.68 -6.50 -12.77
C TRP A 105 2.62 -7.30 -14.08
N ILE A 106 3.75 -7.84 -14.54
CA ILE A 106 3.86 -8.61 -15.78
C ILE A 106 4.58 -9.94 -15.46
N PRO A 107 3.88 -11.09 -15.49
CA PRO A 107 4.53 -12.38 -15.37
C PRO A 107 5.51 -12.60 -16.54
N ILE A 108 6.71 -13.12 -16.25
CA ILE A 108 7.76 -13.39 -17.25
C ILE A 108 7.27 -14.33 -18.37
N GLU A 109 6.32 -15.22 -18.06
CA GLU A 109 5.66 -16.10 -19.02
C GLU A 109 4.96 -15.34 -20.17
N THR A 110 4.53 -14.09 -19.92
CA THR A 110 3.91 -13.24 -20.94
C THR A 110 4.94 -12.67 -21.93
N LEU A 111 6.22 -12.56 -21.51
CA LEU A 111 7.31 -12.03 -22.35
C LEU A 111 7.92 -13.10 -23.27
N LYS A 112 7.77 -14.39 -22.95
CA LYS A 112 8.25 -15.52 -23.75
C LYS A 112 7.24 -15.97 -24.81
N ARG A 113 6.81 -15.05 -25.67
CA ARG A 113 6.02 -15.38 -26.87
C ARG A 113 6.73 -14.87 -28.12
N THR A 114 7.80 -15.57 -28.50
CA THR A 114 8.38 -15.56 -29.85
C THR A 114 7.89 -16.76 -30.62
#